data_AF-A0A919NQY2-F1
#
_entry.id   AF-A0A919NQY2-F1
#
_cell.length_a   1.000
_cell.length_b   1.000
_cell.length_c   1.000
_cell.angle_alpha   90.00
_cell.angle_beta   90.00
_cell.angle_gamma   90.00
#
_symmetry.space_group_name_H-M   'P 1'
#
loop_
_entity.id
_entity.type
_entity.pdbx_description
1 polymer ?
#
loop_
_entity_poly.entity_id
_entity_poly.type
_entity_poly.pdbx_seq_one_letter_code
_entity_poly.pdbx_strand_id
1 'polypeptide(L)'
;MSGTEGRRPVPDRARKRAIRALAAELGVAYSVAARLLTAQTPAPAEPPRPGFPIGGDEHRAWMFAAREHRTFNARVRDTRLAAELPLGRAAHLATRFPPLRATAGIGPLYHGEGRETALAMLYAVVAHESPHLLPPTDELTWAAELGEETAVDIACAAVDRAARRLLDLDRWQLWVRVEAALTAGEAERDRKVRDPAITLGRELRSTSLRSSLDGTRQILDALLVEPHHCHPPGERVRVGGRPGTVVGAEWEQAGPPTAYRVRLDAESAIRTVPLNALAAESDAELEPLSS
;
A
#
# COMPACT_ATOMS: atom_id res chain seq x y z
N MET A 1 11.10 15.65 60.76
CA MET A 1 11.96 15.56 59.56
C MET A 1 11.12 15.07 58.40
N SER A 2 10.50 15.97 57.66
CA SER A 2 9.68 15.65 56.47
C SER A 2 10.42 16.11 55.21
N GLY A 3 11.06 15.16 54.53
CA GLY A 3 11.70 15.38 53.24
C GLY A 3 10.68 15.34 52.11
N THR A 4 10.55 16.45 51.40
CA THR A 4 9.78 16.57 50.16
C THR A 4 10.52 15.88 49.01
N GLU A 5 10.01 14.76 48.52
CA GLU A 5 10.48 14.13 47.28
C GLU A 5 10.01 14.92 46.06
N GLY A 6 10.97 15.52 45.34
CA GLY A 6 10.75 16.21 44.08
C GLY A 6 10.39 15.24 42.95
N ARG A 7 9.17 15.35 42.45
CA ARG A 7 8.64 14.58 41.32
C ARG A 7 9.32 15.03 40.01
N ARG A 8 10.06 14.13 39.35
CA ARG A 8 10.65 14.35 38.01
C ARG A 8 9.54 14.73 36.99
N PRO A 9 9.71 15.79 36.19
CA PRO A 9 8.73 16.17 35.18
C PRO A 9 8.79 15.20 33.99
N VAL A 10 7.64 14.63 33.63
CA VAL A 10 7.48 13.67 32.52
C VAL A 10 7.67 14.41 31.18
N PRO A 11 8.66 14.03 30.34
CA PRO A 11 8.97 14.68 29.06
C PRO A 11 7.77 14.80 28.09
N ASP A 12 6.82 13.88 28.23
CA ASP A 12 5.66 13.74 27.35
C ASP A 12 4.64 14.89 27.47
N ARG A 13 4.51 15.53 28.65
CA ARG A 13 3.56 16.66 28.83
C ARG A 13 4.05 17.95 28.17
N ALA A 14 5.35 18.21 28.25
CA ALA A 14 5.96 19.37 27.60
C ALA A 14 5.87 19.23 26.07
N ARG A 15 6.16 18.04 25.54
CA ARG A 15 6.02 17.73 24.11
C ARG A 15 4.60 17.93 23.62
N LYS A 16 3.60 17.38 24.32
CA LYS A 16 2.18 17.56 23.96
C LYS A 16 1.73 19.02 23.96
N ARG A 17 2.23 19.84 24.90
CA ARG A 17 1.96 21.30 24.89
C ARG A 17 2.60 22.00 23.71
N ALA A 18 3.86 21.67 23.39
CA ALA A 18 4.57 22.27 22.27
C ALA A 18 3.89 21.94 20.93
N ILE A 19 3.42 20.70 20.75
CA ILE A 19 2.67 20.30 19.55
C ILE A 19 1.34 21.06 19.44
N ARG A 20 0.59 21.20 20.55
CA ARG A 20 -0.66 21.98 20.55
C ARG A 20 -0.43 23.46 20.24
N ALA A 21 0.62 24.05 20.78
CA ALA A 21 0.99 25.44 20.52
C ALA A 21 1.33 25.65 19.04
N LEU A 22 2.18 24.77 18.48
CA LEU A 22 2.58 24.83 17.07
C LEU A 22 1.39 24.58 16.12
N ALA A 23 0.48 23.65 16.47
CA ALA A 23 -0.74 23.41 15.71
C ALA A 23 -1.65 24.65 15.67
N ALA A 24 -1.81 25.34 16.80
CA ALA A 24 -2.61 26.55 16.90
C ALA A 24 -1.97 27.73 16.17
N GLU A 25 -0.64 27.88 16.24
CA GLU A 25 0.12 28.94 15.58
C GLU A 25 0.07 28.82 14.05
N LEU A 26 0.21 27.60 13.53
CA LEU A 26 0.24 27.35 12.09
C LEU A 26 -1.15 27.08 11.49
N GLY A 27 -2.19 26.95 12.32
CA GLY A 27 -3.53 26.55 11.86
C GLY A 27 -3.56 25.15 11.24
N VAL A 28 -2.66 24.26 11.65
CA VAL A 28 -2.51 22.89 11.10
C VAL A 28 -2.94 21.83 12.10
N ALA A 29 -3.26 20.63 11.60
CA ALA A 29 -3.64 19.51 12.46
C ALA A 29 -2.51 19.11 13.42
N TYR A 30 -2.90 18.61 14.60
CA TYR A 30 -1.97 18.18 15.66
C TYR A 30 -0.88 17.21 15.17
N SER A 31 -1.24 16.25 14.30
CA SER A 31 -0.30 15.27 13.73
C SER A 31 0.72 15.91 12.77
N VAL A 32 0.35 16.99 12.08
CA VAL A 32 1.24 17.77 11.21
C VAL A 32 2.22 18.56 12.07
N ALA A 33 1.72 19.27 13.08
CA ALA A 33 2.57 19.96 14.06
C ALA A 33 3.52 18.98 14.78
N ALA A 34 3.05 17.77 15.12
CA ALA A 34 3.90 16.75 15.74
C ALA A 34 5.05 16.30 14.85
N ARG A 35 4.80 16.13 13.55
CA ARG A 35 5.81 15.79 12.54
C ARG A 35 6.82 16.92 12.35
N LEU A 36 6.36 18.17 12.22
CA LEU A 36 7.22 19.35 12.09
C LEU A 36 8.13 19.55 13.30
N LEU A 37 7.58 19.37 14.52
CA LEU A 37 8.33 19.53 15.75
C LEU A 37 9.35 18.38 15.95
N THR A 38 9.05 17.20 15.42
CA THR A 38 9.99 16.07 15.39
C THR A 38 11.08 16.28 14.34
N ALA A 39 10.77 16.87 13.19
CA ALA A 39 11.73 17.21 12.13
C ALA A 39 12.72 18.34 12.52
N GLN A 40 12.32 19.25 13.41
CA GLN A 40 13.19 20.31 13.95
C GLN A 40 14.12 19.82 15.07
N THR A 41 13.84 18.65 15.64
CA THR A 41 14.73 18.04 16.63
C THR A 41 15.75 17.20 15.88
N PRO A 42 17.07 17.47 15.96
CA PRO A 42 18.06 16.64 15.29
C PRO A 42 18.05 15.25 15.92
N ALA A 43 17.40 14.31 15.24
CA ALA A 43 17.45 12.90 15.57
C ALA A 43 18.82 12.32 15.16
N PRO A 44 19.35 11.31 15.88
CA PRO A 44 20.37 10.46 15.29
C PRO A 44 19.80 9.91 13.97
N ALA A 45 20.59 9.96 12.89
CA ALA A 45 20.15 9.63 11.54
C ALA A 45 19.42 8.28 11.52
N GLU A 46 18.09 8.31 11.50
CA GLU A 46 17.30 7.17 11.05
C GLU A 46 17.72 6.93 9.60
N PRO A 47 17.98 5.67 9.21
CA PRO A 47 18.16 5.37 7.80
C PRO A 47 16.95 5.95 7.05
N PRO A 48 17.16 6.58 5.88
CA PRO A 48 16.06 7.13 5.10
C PRO A 48 15.00 6.05 4.98
N ARG A 49 13.78 6.38 5.41
CA ARG A 49 12.64 5.48 5.21
C ARG A 49 12.67 5.10 3.74
N PRO A 50 12.61 3.81 3.38
CA PRO A 50 12.43 3.42 1.99
C PRO A 50 11.04 3.90 1.58
N GLY A 51 10.97 5.17 1.14
CA GLY A 51 9.86 5.65 0.35
C GLY A 51 9.84 4.85 -0.93
N PHE A 52 8.66 4.74 -1.55
CA PHE A 52 8.53 4.07 -2.84
C PHE A 52 9.63 4.54 -3.79
N PRO A 53 10.40 3.61 -4.41
CA PRO A 53 11.54 3.98 -5.21
C PRO A 53 11.07 4.88 -6.35
N ILE A 54 11.60 6.10 -6.33
CA ILE A 54 11.67 6.95 -7.49
C ILE A 54 12.71 6.28 -8.39
N GLY A 55 12.32 5.24 -9.11
CA GLY A 55 13.11 4.79 -10.25
C GLY A 55 13.33 5.96 -11.21
N GLY A 56 14.17 5.80 -12.23
CA GLY A 56 14.40 6.84 -13.25
C GLY A 56 13.17 7.27 -14.07
N ASP A 57 11.95 6.93 -13.63
CA ASP A 57 10.68 7.39 -14.16
C ASP A 57 10.29 8.74 -13.52
N GLU A 58 10.76 9.83 -14.15
CA GLU A 58 10.44 11.21 -13.76
C GLU A 58 8.93 11.47 -13.65
N HIS A 59 8.12 10.78 -14.46
CA HIS A 59 6.66 10.90 -14.40
C HIS A 59 6.12 10.37 -13.08
N ARG A 60 6.67 9.24 -12.59
CA ARG A 60 6.32 8.67 -11.29
C ARG A 60 6.77 9.59 -10.14
N ALA A 61 7.98 10.13 -10.22
CA ALA A 61 8.51 11.09 -9.25
C ALA A 61 7.56 12.29 -9.09
N TRP A 62 7.14 12.85 -10.23
CA TRP A 62 6.20 13.97 -10.27
C TRP A 62 4.84 13.62 -9.68
N MET A 63 4.29 12.44 -9.97
CA MET A 63 3.01 12.01 -9.39
C MET A 63 3.06 11.88 -7.86
N PHE A 64 4.15 11.35 -7.30
CA PHE A 64 4.31 11.29 -5.84
C PHE A 64 4.44 12.68 -5.23
N ALA A 65 5.30 13.54 -5.80
CA ALA A 65 5.42 14.92 -5.36
C ALA A 65 4.07 15.67 -5.40
N ALA A 66 3.29 15.49 -6.46
CA ALA A 66 1.95 16.06 -6.57
C ALA A 66 0.99 15.53 -5.47
N ARG A 67 1.10 14.26 -5.10
CA ARG A 67 0.30 13.67 -4.00
C ARG A 67 0.71 14.22 -2.63
N GLU A 68 1.99 14.49 -2.40
CA GLU A 68 2.49 15.09 -1.16
C GLU A 68 2.04 16.55 -0.99
N HIS A 69 1.85 17.28 -2.09
CA HIS A 69 1.41 18.68 -2.08
C HIS A 69 -0.13 18.86 -2.06
N ARG A 70 -0.91 17.80 -1.83
CA ARG A 70 -2.37 17.91 -1.78
C ARG A 70 -2.85 18.68 -0.55
N THR A 71 -3.89 19.49 -0.75
CA THR A 71 -4.59 20.14 0.34
C THR A 71 -5.22 19.11 1.29
N PHE A 72 -5.45 19.50 2.54
CA PHE A 72 -6.12 18.61 3.52
C PHE A 72 -7.47 18.08 3.01
N ASN A 73 -8.31 18.94 2.43
CA ASN A 73 -9.61 18.52 1.88
C ASN A 73 -9.46 17.51 0.73
N ALA A 74 -8.45 17.68 -0.12
CA ALA A 74 -8.17 16.71 -1.18
C ALA A 74 -7.72 15.36 -0.60
N ARG A 75 -6.91 15.37 0.46
CA ARG A 75 -6.50 14.14 1.16
C ARG A 75 -7.68 13.43 1.83
N VAL A 76 -8.53 14.15 2.57
CA VAL A 76 -9.73 13.58 3.20
C VAL A 76 -10.69 12.99 2.16
N ARG A 77 -10.89 13.67 1.02
CA ARG A 77 -11.71 13.12 -0.06
C ARG A 77 -11.13 11.81 -0.61
N ASP A 78 -9.81 11.76 -0.80
CA ASP A 78 -9.13 10.57 -1.31
C ASP A 78 -9.16 9.41 -0.29
N THR A 79 -8.98 9.68 1.00
CA THR A 79 -9.06 8.66 2.05
C THR A 79 -10.49 8.17 2.31
N ARG A 80 -11.52 9.01 2.11
CA ARG A 80 -12.92 8.57 2.08
C ARG A 80 -13.17 7.60 0.93
N LEU A 81 -12.69 7.93 -0.27
CA LEU A 81 -12.75 7.00 -1.41
C LEU A 81 -12.01 5.69 -1.08
N ALA A 82 -10.81 5.77 -0.49
CA ALA A 82 -10.01 4.60 -0.11
C ALA A 82 -10.68 3.68 0.92
N ALA A 83 -11.59 4.22 1.74
CA ALA A 83 -12.35 3.51 2.76
C ALA A 83 -13.64 2.86 2.22
N GLU A 84 -14.08 3.20 1.00
CA GLU A 84 -15.29 2.66 0.39
C GLU A 84 -15.01 1.32 -0.32
N LEU A 85 -15.42 0.20 0.29
CA LEU A 85 -15.32 -1.13 -0.32
C LEU A 85 -16.59 -1.49 -1.12
N PRO A 86 -16.48 -2.26 -2.22
CA PRO A 86 -15.24 -2.70 -2.86
C PRO A 86 -14.67 -1.68 -3.88
N LEU A 87 -15.51 -0.79 -4.41
CA LEU A 87 -15.18 0.04 -5.58
C LEU A 87 -14.20 1.18 -5.26
N GLY A 88 -14.46 1.95 -4.19
CA GLY A 88 -13.65 3.11 -3.86
C GLY A 88 -12.20 2.76 -3.50
N ARG A 89 -12.00 1.73 -2.67
CA ARG A 89 -10.66 1.22 -2.33
C ARG A 89 -9.91 0.77 -3.59
N ALA A 90 -10.58 0.03 -4.47
CA ALA A 90 -9.99 -0.42 -5.73
C ALA A 90 -9.57 0.76 -6.62
N ALA A 91 -10.44 1.77 -6.78
CA ALA A 91 -10.16 2.97 -7.57
C ALA A 91 -9.00 3.79 -6.98
N HIS A 92 -9.01 3.96 -5.65
CA HIS A 92 -7.93 4.64 -4.94
C HIS A 92 -6.59 3.95 -5.17
N LEU A 93 -6.51 2.63 -4.99
CA LEU A 93 -5.27 1.87 -5.18
C LEU A 93 -4.81 1.86 -6.65
N ALA A 94 -5.72 1.68 -7.61
CA ALA A 94 -5.37 1.72 -9.04
C ALA A 94 -4.84 3.09 -9.49
N THR A 95 -5.27 4.17 -8.82
CA THR A 95 -4.79 5.54 -9.02
C THR A 95 -3.46 5.79 -8.31
N ARG A 96 -3.30 5.30 -7.07
CA ARG A 96 -2.06 5.43 -6.29
C ARG A 96 -0.90 4.67 -6.94
N PHE A 97 -1.18 3.57 -7.63
CA PHE A 97 -0.21 2.72 -8.31
C PHE A 97 -0.45 2.72 -9.83
N PRO A 98 -0.05 3.81 -10.51
CA PRO A 98 -0.19 3.92 -11.96
C PRO A 98 0.76 2.94 -12.68
N PRO A 99 0.43 2.52 -13.92
CA PRO A 99 1.29 1.64 -14.71
C PRO A 99 2.64 2.31 -14.94
N LEU A 100 3.72 1.59 -14.68
CA LEU A 100 5.06 2.08 -14.96
C LEU A 100 5.46 1.70 -16.37
N ARG A 101 6.00 2.68 -17.09
CA ARG A 101 6.53 2.46 -18.43
C ARG A 101 7.61 1.38 -18.37
N ALA A 102 7.54 0.42 -19.28
CA ALA A 102 8.55 -0.61 -19.38
C ALA A 102 9.91 0.05 -19.65
N THR A 103 10.80 0.00 -18.66
CA THR A 103 12.19 0.45 -18.77
C THR A 103 13.11 -0.77 -18.71
N ALA A 104 14.22 -0.73 -19.46
CA ALA A 104 15.31 -1.70 -19.38
C ALA A 104 14.91 -3.20 -19.44
N GLY A 105 13.89 -3.57 -20.23
CA GLY A 105 13.50 -4.99 -20.40
C GLY A 105 12.78 -5.63 -19.18
N ILE A 106 12.47 -4.84 -18.14
CA ILE A 106 11.81 -5.29 -16.90
C ILE A 106 10.36 -5.72 -17.14
N GLY A 107 9.80 -5.44 -18.32
CA GLY A 107 8.40 -5.71 -18.64
C GLY A 107 7.43 -4.74 -17.97
N PRO A 108 6.12 -4.89 -18.21
CA PRO A 108 5.13 -3.96 -17.68
C PRO A 108 4.90 -4.16 -16.18
N LEU A 109 5.06 -3.11 -15.37
CA LEU A 109 4.73 -3.08 -13.94
C LEU A 109 3.46 -2.27 -13.67
N TYR A 110 2.62 -2.72 -12.73
CA TYR A 110 1.33 -2.14 -12.36
C TYR A 110 0.37 -1.97 -13.55
N HIS A 111 0.61 -2.72 -14.63
CA HIS A 111 -0.16 -2.67 -15.88
C HIS A 111 -1.37 -3.60 -15.85
N GLY A 112 -2.26 -3.41 -16.83
CA GLY A 112 -3.48 -4.21 -16.98
C GLY A 112 -4.70 -3.31 -17.09
N GLU A 113 -5.42 -3.43 -18.20
CA GLU A 113 -6.69 -2.75 -18.42
C GLU A 113 -7.78 -3.46 -17.60
N GLY A 114 -8.35 -2.75 -16.62
CA GLY A 114 -9.30 -3.33 -15.67
C GLY A 114 -8.69 -3.81 -14.34
N ARG A 115 -7.45 -3.43 -14.00
CA ARG A 115 -6.86 -3.74 -12.68
C ARG A 115 -7.68 -3.20 -11.51
N GLU A 116 -8.33 -2.06 -11.69
CA GLU A 116 -9.31 -1.50 -10.75
C GLU A 116 -10.50 -2.44 -10.56
N THR A 117 -11.14 -2.84 -11.66
CA THR A 117 -12.25 -3.81 -11.65
C THR A 117 -11.84 -5.13 -11.00
N ALA A 118 -10.65 -5.64 -11.33
CA ALA A 118 -10.12 -6.86 -10.73
C ALA A 118 -9.92 -6.70 -9.22
N LEU A 119 -9.33 -5.60 -8.73
CA LEU A 119 -9.22 -5.31 -7.29
C LEU A 119 -10.59 -5.29 -6.62
N ALA A 120 -11.57 -4.61 -7.23
CA ALA A 120 -12.92 -4.53 -6.68
C ALA A 120 -13.59 -5.91 -6.60
N MET A 121 -13.39 -6.77 -7.60
CA MET A 121 -13.89 -8.16 -7.56
C MET A 121 -13.24 -8.97 -6.44
N LEU A 122 -11.95 -8.81 -6.21
CA LEU A 122 -11.27 -9.48 -5.07
C LEU A 122 -11.85 -9.02 -3.74
N TYR A 123 -12.07 -7.72 -3.56
CA TYR A 123 -12.69 -7.19 -2.35
C TYR A 123 -14.12 -7.68 -2.17
N ALA A 124 -14.89 -7.83 -3.26
CA ALA A 124 -16.24 -8.40 -3.20
C ALA A 124 -16.22 -9.87 -2.75
N VAL A 125 -15.25 -10.66 -3.22
CA VAL A 125 -15.04 -12.06 -2.76
C VAL A 125 -14.71 -12.09 -1.27
N VAL A 126 -13.78 -11.27 -0.80
CA VAL A 126 -13.42 -11.22 0.63
C VAL A 126 -14.61 -10.78 1.49
N ALA A 127 -15.38 -9.78 1.05
CA ALA A 127 -16.57 -9.32 1.76
C ALA A 127 -17.64 -10.41 1.87
N HIS A 128 -17.82 -11.21 0.81
CA HIS A 128 -18.78 -12.31 0.78
C HIS A 128 -18.34 -13.50 1.66
N GLU A 129 -17.10 -13.95 1.52
CA GLU A 129 -16.63 -15.20 2.13
C GLU A 129 -16.02 -15.02 3.52
N SER A 130 -15.56 -13.81 3.84
CA SER A 130 -14.88 -13.49 5.09
C SER A 130 -15.27 -12.11 5.61
N PRO A 131 -16.57 -11.85 5.86
CA PRO A 131 -17.05 -10.54 6.30
C PRO A 131 -16.44 -10.08 7.63
N HIS A 132 -15.95 -11.01 8.45
CA HIS A 132 -15.25 -10.71 9.71
C HIS A 132 -13.87 -10.07 9.53
N LEU A 133 -13.30 -10.09 8.31
CA LEU A 133 -12.06 -9.38 7.97
C LEU A 133 -12.32 -7.93 7.52
N LEU A 134 -13.59 -7.56 7.30
CA LEU A 134 -13.95 -6.19 6.97
C LEU A 134 -13.75 -5.31 8.20
N PRO A 135 -13.07 -4.16 8.06
CA PRO A 135 -12.87 -3.29 9.20
C PRO A 135 -14.22 -2.67 9.62
N PRO A 136 -14.44 -2.41 10.93
CA PRO A 136 -15.63 -1.74 11.42
C PRO A 136 -15.86 -0.40 10.71
N THR A 137 -17.13 -0.06 10.43
CA THR A 137 -17.47 1.15 9.68
C THR A 137 -17.06 2.43 10.40
N ASP A 138 -17.15 2.46 11.72
CA ASP A 138 -16.73 3.58 12.56
C ASP A 138 -15.21 3.76 12.55
N GLU A 139 -14.44 2.66 12.60
CA GLU A 139 -12.98 2.68 12.45
C GLU A 139 -12.57 3.22 11.08
N LEU A 140 -13.17 2.74 9.99
CA LEU A 140 -12.87 3.23 8.64
C LEU A 140 -13.25 4.69 8.44
N THR A 141 -14.41 5.09 8.96
CA THR A 141 -14.84 6.49 8.89
C THR A 141 -13.83 7.37 9.62
N TRP A 142 -13.43 6.97 10.83
CA TRP A 142 -12.43 7.71 11.60
C TRP A 142 -11.09 7.80 10.86
N ALA A 143 -10.59 6.67 10.33
CA ALA A 143 -9.33 6.64 9.57
C ALA A 143 -9.40 7.53 8.33
N ALA A 144 -10.53 7.52 7.62
CA ALA A 144 -10.75 8.35 6.44
C ALA A 144 -10.73 9.85 6.77
N GLU A 145 -11.33 10.28 7.88
CA GLU A 145 -11.35 11.70 8.27
C GLU A 145 -9.97 12.26 8.64
N LEU A 146 -8.97 11.42 8.90
CA LEU A 146 -7.60 11.88 9.17
C LEU A 146 -6.91 12.47 7.93
N GLY A 147 -7.36 12.11 6.72
CA GLY A 147 -6.66 12.48 5.48
C GLY A 147 -5.25 11.88 5.38
N GLU A 148 -5.02 10.74 6.03
CA GLU A 148 -3.76 10.00 6.01
C GLU A 148 -4.02 8.60 5.40
N GLU A 149 -3.47 8.34 4.21
CA GLU A 149 -3.67 7.06 3.50
C GLU A 149 -3.23 5.86 4.31
N THR A 150 -2.08 5.99 5.00
CA THR A 150 -1.54 4.94 5.85
C THR A 150 -2.49 4.53 6.98
N ALA A 151 -3.34 5.43 7.48
CA ALA A 151 -4.34 5.06 8.47
C ALA A 151 -5.42 4.13 7.89
N VAL A 152 -5.87 4.42 6.66
CA VAL A 152 -6.83 3.57 5.94
C VAL A 152 -6.18 2.25 5.54
N ASP A 153 -4.91 2.25 5.14
CA ASP A 153 -4.17 1.04 4.79
C ASP A 153 -3.98 0.11 5.98
N ILE A 154 -3.68 0.67 7.16
CA ILE A 154 -3.59 -0.13 8.41
C ILE A 154 -4.95 -0.75 8.73
N ALA A 155 -6.03 0.04 8.67
CA ALA A 155 -7.38 -0.47 8.93
C ALA A 155 -7.75 -1.59 7.94
N CYS A 156 -7.40 -1.44 6.66
CA CYS A 156 -7.71 -2.42 5.61
C CYS A 156 -6.68 -3.55 5.44
N ALA A 157 -5.61 -3.60 6.24
CA ALA A 157 -4.51 -4.54 6.01
C ALA A 157 -4.97 -6.01 5.95
N ALA A 158 -5.96 -6.40 6.77
CA ALA A 158 -6.51 -7.75 6.78
C ALA A 158 -7.28 -8.09 5.49
N VAL A 159 -8.13 -7.18 5.01
CA VAL A 159 -8.90 -7.36 3.77
C VAL A 159 -7.96 -7.35 2.55
N ASP A 160 -6.94 -6.49 2.54
CA ASP A 160 -5.94 -6.44 1.46
C ASP A 160 -5.09 -7.72 1.40
N ARG A 161 -4.69 -8.24 2.57
CA ARG A 161 -3.97 -9.51 2.64
C ARG A 161 -4.83 -10.67 2.14
N ALA A 162 -6.10 -10.73 2.51
CA ALA A 162 -7.02 -11.75 2.02
C ALA A 162 -7.23 -11.64 0.50
N ALA A 163 -7.44 -10.43 -0.01
CA ALA A 163 -7.57 -10.18 -1.45
C ALA A 163 -6.29 -10.60 -2.20
N ARG A 164 -5.11 -10.31 -1.65
CA ARG A 164 -3.84 -10.72 -2.26
C ARG A 164 -3.70 -12.23 -2.36
N ARG A 165 -4.14 -12.99 -1.35
CA ARG A 165 -4.07 -14.46 -1.36
C ARG A 165 -4.98 -15.12 -2.40
N LEU A 166 -6.11 -14.48 -2.74
CA LEU A 166 -6.97 -14.96 -3.83
C LEU A 166 -6.22 -15.03 -5.17
N LEU A 167 -5.21 -14.18 -5.37
CA LEU A 167 -4.38 -14.16 -6.58
C LEU A 167 -3.33 -15.29 -6.63
N ASP A 168 -3.19 -16.10 -5.58
CA ASP A 168 -2.33 -17.30 -5.58
C ASP A 168 -3.10 -18.56 -6.03
N LEU A 169 -4.43 -18.48 -6.13
CA LEU A 169 -5.26 -19.54 -6.69
C LEU A 169 -5.04 -19.68 -8.19
N ASP A 170 -5.36 -20.86 -8.73
CA ASP A 170 -5.48 -20.96 -10.17
C ASP A 170 -6.62 -20.07 -10.68
N ARG A 171 -6.49 -19.60 -11.93
CA ARG A 171 -7.39 -18.61 -12.50
C ARG A 171 -8.83 -19.10 -12.55
N TRP A 172 -9.05 -20.39 -12.80
CA TRP A 172 -10.39 -20.93 -12.90
C TRP A 172 -11.09 -20.89 -11.53
N GLN A 173 -10.42 -21.38 -10.48
CA GLN A 173 -10.93 -21.29 -9.11
C GLN A 173 -11.22 -19.86 -8.68
N LEU A 174 -10.33 -18.92 -9.01
CA LEU A 174 -10.55 -17.50 -8.71
C LEU A 174 -11.85 -16.99 -9.33
N TRP A 175 -12.07 -17.23 -10.63
CA TRP A 175 -13.26 -16.71 -11.32
C TRP A 175 -14.56 -17.33 -10.83
N VAL A 176 -14.57 -18.63 -10.50
CA VAL A 176 -15.73 -19.28 -9.88
C VAL A 176 -16.12 -18.59 -8.57
N ARG A 177 -15.15 -18.23 -7.73
CA ARG A 177 -15.40 -17.52 -6.47
C ARG A 177 -15.89 -16.10 -6.70
N VAL A 178 -15.34 -15.40 -7.70
CA VAL A 178 -15.81 -14.07 -8.11
C VAL A 178 -17.27 -14.13 -8.56
N GLU A 179 -17.63 -15.06 -9.45
CA GLU A 179 -19.01 -15.22 -9.92
C GLU A 179 -19.98 -15.53 -8.78
N ALA A 180 -19.59 -16.40 -7.85
CA ALA A 180 -20.40 -16.73 -6.69
C ALA A 180 -20.63 -15.51 -5.78
N ALA A 181 -19.57 -14.77 -5.45
CA ALA A 181 -19.65 -13.58 -4.59
C ALA A 181 -20.51 -12.48 -5.23
N LEU A 182 -20.36 -12.23 -6.53
CA LEU A 182 -21.15 -11.24 -7.24
C LEU A 182 -22.62 -11.66 -7.32
N THR A 183 -22.91 -12.93 -7.63
CA THR A 183 -24.28 -13.46 -7.67
C THR A 183 -24.97 -13.32 -6.31
N ALA A 184 -24.26 -13.65 -5.22
CA ALA A 184 -24.76 -13.47 -3.86
C ALA A 184 -25.02 -11.99 -3.54
N GLY A 185 -24.08 -11.11 -3.91
CA GLY A 185 -24.20 -9.67 -3.72
C GLY A 185 -25.38 -9.06 -4.50
N GLU A 186 -25.65 -9.51 -5.73
CA GLU A 186 -26.80 -9.04 -6.53
C GLU A 186 -28.15 -9.33 -5.84
N ALA A 187 -28.23 -10.40 -5.05
CA ALA A 187 -29.42 -10.78 -4.30
C ALA A 187 -29.58 -10.04 -2.95
N GLU A 188 -28.57 -9.25 -2.54
CA GLU A 188 -28.59 -8.60 -1.22
C GLU A 188 -29.62 -7.49 -1.10
N ARG A 189 -30.15 -7.31 0.13
CA ARG A 189 -31.13 -6.25 0.40
C ARG A 189 -30.47 -4.88 0.47
N ASP A 190 -29.27 -4.82 1.04
CA ASP A 190 -28.49 -3.60 1.15
C ASP A 190 -27.99 -3.15 -0.23
N ARG A 191 -28.39 -1.94 -0.63
CA ARG A 191 -27.96 -1.30 -1.88
C ARG A 191 -26.44 -1.12 -1.93
N LYS A 192 -25.79 -0.90 -0.79
CA LYS A 192 -24.34 -0.73 -0.73
C LYS A 192 -23.57 -1.99 -1.13
N VAL A 193 -24.18 -3.17 -0.99
CA VAL A 193 -23.59 -4.44 -1.45
C VAL A 193 -24.10 -4.76 -2.86
N ARG A 194 -25.41 -4.60 -3.08
CA ARG A 194 -26.05 -4.97 -4.34
C ARG A 194 -25.59 -4.15 -5.53
N ASP A 195 -25.52 -2.82 -5.42
CA ASP A 195 -25.23 -1.95 -6.56
C ASP A 195 -23.79 -2.15 -7.08
N PRO A 196 -22.76 -2.28 -6.22
CA PRO A 196 -21.43 -2.71 -6.67
C PRO A 196 -21.42 -4.11 -7.29
N ALA A 197 -22.14 -5.08 -6.72
CA ALA A 197 -22.19 -6.44 -7.26
C ALA A 197 -22.77 -6.48 -8.68
N ILE A 198 -23.88 -5.76 -8.92
CA ILE A 198 -24.49 -5.60 -10.26
C ILE A 198 -23.49 -4.94 -11.23
N THR A 199 -22.80 -3.89 -10.77
CA THR A 199 -21.84 -3.14 -11.59
C THR A 199 -20.67 -4.04 -12.01
N LEU A 200 -20.05 -4.74 -11.05
CA LEU A 200 -18.96 -5.66 -11.30
C LEU A 200 -19.40 -6.89 -12.10
N GLY A 201 -20.62 -7.40 -11.89
CA GLY A 201 -21.18 -8.50 -12.68
C GLY A 201 -21.32 -8.14 -14.15
N ARG A 202 -21.68 -6.89 -14.47
CA ARG A 202 -21.69 -6.40 -15.87
C ARG A 202 -20.27 -6.36 -16.45
N GLU A 203 -19.33 -5.78 -15.71
CA GLU A 203 -17.93 -5.70 -16.13
C GLU A 203 -17.30 -7.08 -16.36
N LEU A 204 -17.59 -8.07 -15.50
CA LEU A 204 -17.09 -9.43 -15.66
C LEU A 204 -17.51 -10.05 -17.00
N ARG A 205 -18.73 -9.72 -17.47
CA ARG A 205 -19.29 -10.24 -18.73
C ARG A 205 -18.80 -9.48 -19.96
N SER A 206 -18.40 -8.20 -19.82
CA SER A 206 -18.01 -7.35 -20.95
C SER A 206 -16.50 -7.23 -21.16
N THR A 207 -15.69 -7.48 -20.12
CA THR A 207 -14.28 -7.07 -20.09
C THR A 207 -13.38 -8.28 -19.83
N SER A 208 -12.33 -8.45 -20.66
CA SER A 208 -11.30 -9.46 -20.42
C SER A 208 -10.33 -8.99 -19.33
N LEU A 209 -10.48 -9.50 -18.11
CA LEU A 209 -9.64 -9.14 -16.96
C LEU A 209 -8.35 -9.96 -16.85
N ARG A 210 -8.03 -10.81 -17.84
CA ARG A 210 -6.91 -11.76 -17.77
C ARG A 210 -5.55 -11.09 -17.64
N SER A 211 -5.33 -9.98 -18.33
CA SER A 211 -4.08 -9.21 -18.28
C SER A 211 -3.97 -8.31 -17.05
N SER A 212 -5.04 -8.19 -16.25
CA SER A 212 -5.10 -7.29 -15.10
C SER A 212 -4.64 -7.91 -13.79
N LEU A 213 -4.67 -9.24 -13.68
CA LEU A 213 -4.33 -9.93 -12.43
C LEU A 213 -2.88 -9.69 -11.98
N ASP A 214 -1.93 -9.58 -12.92
CA ASP A 214 -0.53 -9.36 -12.55
C ASP A 214 -0.31 -7.93 -12.02
N GLY A 215 -0.94 -6.93 -12.63
CA GLY A 215 -0.92 -5.55 -12.10
C GLY A 215 -1.63 -5.44 -10.75
N THR A 216 -2.80 -6.05 -10.61
CA THR A 216 -3.53 -6.15 -9.33
C THR A 216 -2.65 -6.81 -8.26
N ARG A 217 -1.91 -7.88 -8.59
CA ARG A 217 -0.95 -8.51 -7.67
C ARG A 217 0.14 -7.55 -7.23
N GLN A 218 0.74 -6.83 -8.19
CA GLN A 218 1.80 -5.86 -7.91
C GLN A 218 1.32 -4.69 -7.06
N ILE A 219 0.08 -4.22 -7.26
CA ILE A 219 -0.54 -3.18 -6.43
C ILE A 219 -0.64 -3.64 -4.97
N LEU A 220 -1.18 -4.84 -4.74
CA LEU A 220 -1.33 -5.37 -3.39
C LEU A 220 0.01 -5.71 -2.76
N ASP A 221 0.97 -6.24 -3.52
CA ASP A 221 2.34 -6.48 -3.04
C ASP A 221 2.99 -5.16 -2.59
N ALA A 222 2.92 -4.11 -3.42
CA ALA A 222 3.43 -2.79 -3.11
C ALA A 222 2.83 -2.21 -1.82
N LEU A 223 1.51 -2.29 -1.69
CA LEU A 223 0.79 -1.82 -0.50
C LEU A 223 1.22 -2.58 0.77
N LEU A 224 1.33 -3.91 0.68
CA LEU A 224 1.55 -4.76 1.84
C LEU A 224 3.01 -4.79 2.31
N VAL A 225 4.00 -4.45 1.47
CA VAL A 225 5.40 -4.37 1.90
C VAL A 225 5.73 -3.09 2.68
N GLU A 226 4.97 -2.02 2.48
CA GLU A 226 5.26 -0.71 3.04
C GLU A 226 5.32 -0.71 4.58
N PRO A 227 4.37 -1.33 5.32
CA PRO A 227 4.44 -1.41 6.78
C PRO A 227 5.64 -2.20 7.32
N HIS A 228 6.28 -3.01 6.47
CA HIS A 228 7.42 -3.85 6.81
C HIS A 228 8.77 -3.27 6.34
N HIS A 229 8.78 -2.05 5.80
CA HIS A 229 9.98 -1.42 5.22
C HIS A 229 10.70 -2.32 4.21
N CYS A 230 9.90 -3.05 3.43
CA CYS A 230 10.31 -4.07 2.50
C CYS A 230 10.27 -3.53 1.06
N HIS A 231 10.93 -4.20 0.12
CA HIS A 231 11.07 -3.72 -1.26
C HIS A 231 9.80 -3.87 -2.11
N PRO A 232 9.11 -2.81 -2.57
CA PRO A 232 7.96 -2.93 -3.46
C PRO A 232 8.33 -3.34 -4.89
N PRO A 233 7.35 -3.85 -5.67
CA PRO A 233 7.52 -4.02 -7.11
C PRO A 233 8.01 -2.74 -7.81
N GLY A 234 8.97 -2.90 -8.72
CA GLY A 234 9.68 -1.80 -9.37
C GLY A 234 10.93 -1.33 -8.64
N GLU A 235 11.22 -1.83 -7.44
CA GLU A 235 12.49 -1.53 -6.78
C GLU A 235 13.66 -2.27 -7.40
N ARG A 236 14.79 -1.56 -7.50
CA ARG A 236 16.06 -2.05 -8.01
C ARG A 236 16.86 -2.73 -6.90
N VAL A 237 17.29 -3.95 -7.16
CA VAL A 237 17.93 -4.84 -6.18
C VAL A 237 19.07 -5.60 -6.81
N ARG A 238 19.99 -6.10 -5.99
CA ARG A 238 21.03 -7.05 -6.40
C ARG A 238 20.78 -8.43 -5.81
N VAL A 239 20.90 -9.46 -6.65
CA VAL A 239 20.79 -10.87 -6.27
C VAL A 239 22.08 -11.57 -6.67
N GLY A 240 22.90 -11.96 -5.69
CA GLY A 240 24.23 -12.53 -5.95
C GLY A 240 25.11 -11.59 -6.78
N GLY A 241 25.09 -10.29 -6.48
CA GLY A 241 25.84 -9.25 -7.20
C GLY A 241 25.25 -8.84 -8.56
N ARG A 242 24.19 -9.50 -9.04
CA ARG A 242 23.57 -9.20 -10.33
C ARG A 242 22.38 -8.24 -10.15
N PRO A 243 22.29 -7.17 -10.94
CA PRO A 243 21.18 -6.23 -10.85
C PRO A 243 19.88 -6.85 -11.36
N GLY A 244 18.77 -6.45 -10.75
CA GLY A 244 17.43 -6.87 -11.10
C GLY A 244 16.37 -5.97 -10.50
N THR A 245 15.11 -6.30 -10.77
CA THR A 245 13.94 -5.56 -10.29
C THR A 245 12.96 -6.47 -9.59
N VAL A 246 12.45 -6.04 -8.44
CA VAL A 246 11.36 -6.72 -7.76
C VAL A 246 10.11 -6.61 -8.63
N VAL A 247 9.46 -7.72 -8.94
CA VAL A 247 8.21 -7.77 -9.74
C VAL A 247 7.02 -8.30 -8.96
N GLY A 248 7.25 -8.75 -7.72
CA GLY A 248 6.22 -9.23 -6.79
C GLY A 248 6.84 -9.79 -5.50
N ALA A 249 5.98 -10.16 -4.57
CA ALA A 249 6.35 -10.76 -3.30
C ALA A 249 5.55 -12.04 -3.01
N GLU A 250 6.15 -12.94 -2.24
CA GLU A 250 5.50 -14.13 -1.71
C GLU A 250 5.21 -13.93 -0.23
N TRP A 251 4.05 -14.39 0.20
CA TRP A 251 3.48 -14.06 1.49
C TRP A 251 2.99 -15.31 2.20
N GLU A 252 3.22 -15.35 3.51
CA GLU A 252 2.44 -16.20 4.40
C GLU A 252 1.10 -15.55 4.80
N GLN A 253 0.34 -16.22 5.66
CA GLN A 253 -0.95 -15.75 6.14
C GLN A 253 -0.87 -14.36 6.80
N ALA A 254 0.22 -14.07 7.51
CA ALA A 254 0.46 -12.81 8.19
C ALA A 254 1.96 -12.47 8.17
N GLY A 255 2.30 -11.21 8.51
CA GLY A 255 3.68 -10.76 8.63
C GLY A 255 4.34 -10.33 7.31
N PRO A 256 5.68 -10.14 7.33
CA PRO A 256 6.45 -9.68 6.18
C PRO A 256 6.42 -10.70 5.03
N PRO A 257 6.88 -10.31 3.83
CA PRO A 257 7.06 -11.27 2.75
C PRO A 257 8.07 -12.36 3.14
N THR A 258 7.94 -13.55 2.59
CA THR A 258 8.86 -14.69 2.81
C THR A 258 9.84 -14.91 1.67
N ALA A 259 9.50 -14.40 0.48
CA ALA A 259 10.40 -14.35 -0.65
C ALA A 259 9.96 -13.22 -1.60
N TYR A 260 10.83 -12.91 -2.56
CA TYR A 260 10.56 -11.97 -3.62
C TYR A 260 10.62 -12.64 -4.98
N ARG A 261 9.80 -12.14 -5.90
CA ARG A 261 9.90 -12.44 -7.31
C ARG A 261 10.71 -11.34 -7.97
N VAL A 262 11.83 -11.70 -8.55
CA VAL A 262 12.81 -10.75 -9.12
C VAL A 262 13.04 -11.10 -10.58
N ARG A 263 13.04 -10.09 -11.45
CA ARG A 263 13.52 -10.20 -12.83
C ARG A 263 14.92 -9.61 -12.91
N LEU A 264 15.92 -10.42 -13.24
CA LEU A 264 17.29 -9.97 -13.44
C LEU A 264 17.42 -9.28 -14.80
N ASP A 265 18.24 -8.25 -14.93
CA ASP A 265 18.29 -7.44 -16.16
C ASP A 265 18.72 -8.23 -17.41
N ALA A 266 19.59 -9.22 -17.20
CA ALA A 266 20.09 -10.08 -18.28
C ALA A 266 19.16 -11.27 -18.58
N GLU A 267 18.02 -11.41 -17.90
CA GLU A 267 17.14 -12.59 -17.99
C GLU A 267 15.67 -12.20 -18.13
N SER A 268 14.95 -12.89 -19.01
CA SER A 268 13.49 -12.72 -19.13
C SER A 268 12.71 -13.43 -18.01
N ALA A 269 13.30 -14.51 -17.46
CA ALA A 269 12.69 -15.34 -16.44
C ALA A 269 12.61 -14.63 -15.08
N ILE A 270 11.53 -14.89 -14.35
CA ILE A 270 11.34 -14.45 -12.97
C ILE A 270 11.95 -15.49 -12.05
N ARG A 271 12.75 -15.05 -11.07
CA ARG A 271 13.32 -15.88 -10.02
C ARG A 271 12.64 -15.60 -8.68
N THR A 272 12.39 -16.65 -7.90
CA THR A 272 12.03 -16.49 -6.50
C THR A 272 13.31 -16.46 -5.66
N VAL A 273 13.45 -15.44 -4.82
CA VAL A 273 14.67 -15.14 -4.06
C VAL A 273 14.29 -14.94 -2.58
N PRO A 274 14.95 -15.59 -1.62
CA PRO A 274 14.68 -15.38 -0.19
C PRO A 274 15.15 -13.98 0.25
N LEU A 275 14.58 -13.46 1.34
CA LEU A 275 14.82 -12.07 1.80
C LEU A 275 16.30 -11.77 2.03
N ASN A 276 17.05 -12.73 2.58
CA ASN A 276 18.46 -12.58 2.91
C ASN A 276 19.40 -12.58 1.68
N ALA A 277 18.88 -12.87 0.49
CA ALA A 277 19.65 -12.87 -0.75
C ALA A 277 19.49 -11.58 -1.57
N LEU A 278 18.77 -10.59 -1.04
CA LEU A 278 18.56 -9.28 -1.64
C LEU A 278 19.38 -8.20 -0.94
N ALA A 279 19.99 -7.34 -1.74
CA ALA A 279 20.56 -6.07 -1.30
C ALA A 279 19.97 -4.93 -2.14
N ALA A 280 19.65 -3.80 -1.52
CA ALA A 280 19.24 -2.61 -2.26
C ALA A 280 20.41 -2.13 -3.14
N GLU A 281 20.11 -1.66 -4.36
CA GLU A 281 21.16 -1.18 -5.25
C GLU A 281 21.87 0.08 -4.69
N SER A 282 21.18 0.88 -3.87
CA SER A 282 21.72 2.08 -3.20
C SER A 282 22.68 1.79 -2.05
N ASP A 283 22.66 0.59 -1.46
CA ASP A 283 23.52 0.25 -0.32
C ASP A 283 24.96 -0.09 -0.76
N ALA A 284 25.20 -0.25 -2.06
CA ALA A 284 26.47 -0.68 -2.63
C ALA A 284 27.46 0.48 -2.89
N GLU A 285 27.09 1.74 -2.71
CA GLU A 285 28.01 2.89 -2.86
C GLU A 285 28.81 3.22 -1.59
N LEU A 286 28.60 2.48 -0.49
CA LEU A 286 29.29 2.70 0.79
C LEU A 286 30.38 1.66 1.09
N GLU A 287 31.07 1.12 0.08
CA GLU A 287 32.37 0.50 0.35
C GLU A 287 33.43 1.59 0.55
N PRO A 288 34.13 1.62 1.70
CA PRO A 288 35.18 2.59 1.92
C PRO A 288 36.33 2.30 0.96
N LEU A 289 36.69 3.32 0.17
CA LEU A 289 37.96 3.40 -0.55
C LEU A 289 39.10 3.18 0.46
N SER A 290 39.54 1.93 0.57
CA SER A 290 40.70 1.55 1.38
C SER A 290 41.94 2.00 0.61
N SER A 291 42.63 2.97 1.18
CA SER A 291 43.89 3.54 0.70
C SER A 291 45.07 2.61 0.97
#